data_AF-A0A8H8MZ78-F1
#
_entry.id   AF-A0A8H8MZ78-F1
#
_cell.length_a   1.000
_cell.length_b   1.000
_cell.length_c   1.000
_cell.angle_alpha   90.00
_cell.angle_beta   90.00
_cell.angle_gamma   90.00
#
_symmetry.space_group_name_H-M   'P 1'
#
loop_
_entity.id
_entity.type
_entity.pdbx_description
1 polymer ?
#
loop_
_entity_poly.entity_id
_entity_poly.type
_entity_poly.pdbx_seq_one_letter_code
_entity_poly.pdbx_strand_id
1 'polypeptide(L)'
;MRYKKLTNTQRSGLNQIPNRRFTIWWSPTINRANVYVGFQVQLDLTGIFMHGKIPTLKISLIQIFHAHLWQKIHESVIMDLCQVFDQELEALQIETVQKERIHPCKLYKMNSSCADILFFSAYKWNISRLSIVTDSKDVLDDSTSNNYWVDVQLRWGDFDTHDIERYVRLKFLDYISDSMSIYPSPAGAMIGMDLAYDLWLAYSKWFPGMKPLLQQAMSKILYSSELTESYPNSQNYSELFSNQIIWFVDDTNVYRITIQKTFEGNLTTKPIGGAIFIFNPRSGQLFLKVIHTSVWAGQKQLGQLAKWKAAEEVAALVQSLPVEEQPKQVIVTRKGTLDPLEVLLLDFPNIVIKGSELQLPFQACMKMERFGDLILRAIQPQMVLFSLSQGNLWVQ
;
A
#
# COMPACT_ATOMS: atom_id res chain seq x y z
N MET A 1 -24.03 16.28 -2.24
CA MET A 1 -24.48 16.60 -3.61
C MET A 1 -25.99 16.87 -3.73
N ARG A 2 -26.85 16.36 -2.84
CA ARG A 2 -28.33 16.47 -2.93
C ARG A 2 -28.87 17.90 -3.10
N TYR A 3 -28.24 18.90 -2.49
CA TYR A 3 -28.67 20.31 -2.54
C TYR A 3 -27.97 21.15 -3.62
N LYS A 4 -27.02 20.58 -4.39
CA LYS A 4 -26.37 21.30 -5.48
C LYS A 4 -27.23 21.22 -6.75
N LYS A 5 -27.21 22.27 -7.57
CA LYS A 5 -27.82 22.25 -8.90
C LYS A 5 -27.01 21.31 -9.79
N LEU A 6 -27.63 20.23 -10.23
CA LEU A 6 -27.01 19.16 -11.02
C LEU A 6 -27.82 18.92 -12.28
N THR A 7 -27.16 18.44 -13.33
CA THR A 7 -27.84 17.96 -14.52
C THR A 7 -28.58 16.66 -14.24
N ASN A 8 -29.60 16.32 -15.04
CA ASN A 8 -30.33 15.06 -14.90
C ASN A 8 -29.40 13.84 -15.04
N THR A 9 -28.41 13.92 -15.93
CA THR A 9 -27.38 12.88 -16.09
C THR A 9 -26.56 12.68 -14.82
N GLN A 10 -26.14 13.77 -14.15
CA GLN A 10 -25.44 13.68 -12.87
C GLN A 10 -26.30 13.06 -11.76
N ARG A 11 -27.61 13.36 -11.74
CA ARG A 11 -28.56 12.75 -10.79
C ARG A 11 -28.71 11.25 -11.03
N SER A 12 -28.79 10.81 -12.28
CA SER A 12 -28.81 9.38 -12.62
C SER A 12 -27.57 8.65 -12.09
N GLY A 13 -26.37 9.24 -12.24
CA GLY A 13 -25.15 8.68 -11.66
C GLY A 13 -25.16 8.59 -10.13
N LEU A 14 -25.70 9.60 -9.43
CA LEU A 14 -25.82 9.58 -7.97
C LEU A 14 -26.75 8.47 -7.46
N ASN A 15 -27.80 8.15 -8.22
CA ASN A 15 -28.73 7.07 -7.88
C ASN A 15 -28.09 5.68 -7.96
N GLN A 16 -26.92 5.53 -8.60
CA GLN A 16 -26.19 4.26 -8.63
C GLN A 16 -25.35 4.01 -7.37
N ILE A 17 -25.03 5.04 -6.57
CA ILE A 17 -24.14 4.90 -5.41
C ILE A 17 -24.70 3.92 -4.36
N PRO A 18 -25.99 3.97 -3.97
CA PRO A 18 -26.54 3.00 -3.03
C PRO A 18 -26.43 1.57 -3.56
N ASN A 19 -26.69 1.37 -4.86
CA ASN A 19 -26.56 0.06 -5.50
C ASN A 19 -25.12 -0.44 -5.46
N ARG A 20 -24.12 0.43 -5.66
CA ARG A 20 -22.70 0.05 -5.54
C ARG A 20 -22.34 -0.42 -4.13
N ARG A 21 -22.86 0.24 -3.08
CA ARG A 21 -22.68 -0.17 -1.68
C ARG A 21 -23.38 -1.50 -1.38
N PHE A 22 -24.59 -1.68 -1.90
CA PHE A 22 -25.30 -2.94 -1.76
C PHE A 22 -24.55 -4.09 -2.46
N THR A 23 -24.10 -3.88 -3.71
CA THR A 23 -23.40 -4.91 -4.48
C THR A 23 -22.07 -5.29 -3.84
N ILE A 24 -21.32 -4.35 -3.26
CA ILE A 24 -20.05 -4.67 -2.58
C ILE A 24 -20.29 -5.43 -1.28
N TRP A 25 -21.31 -5.04 -0.51
CA TRP A 25 -21.64 -5.70 0.75
C TRP A 25 -22.03 -7.16 0.55
N TRP A 26 -22.87 -7.42 -0.46
CA TRP A 26 -23.30 -8.76 -0.80
C TRP A 26 -22.39 -9.44 -1.84
N SER A 27 -21.20 -8.91 -2.10
CA SER A 27 -20.35 -9.43 -3.19
C SER A 27 -19.98 -10.90 -3.05
N PRO A 28 -19.69 -11.46 -1.84
CA PRO A 28 -19.37 -12.88 -1.73
C PRO A 28 -20.53 -13.80 -2.12
N THR A 29 -21.78 -13.34 -1.94
CA THR A 29 -22.99 -14.11 -2.30
C THR A 29 -23.43 -13.83 -3.73
N ILE A 30 -23.22 -12.61 -4.23
CA ILE A 30 -23.59 -12.22 -5.59
C ILE A 30 -22.60 -12.84 -6.58
N ASN A 31 -21.30 -12.64 -6.41
CA ASN A 31 -20.26 -13.09 -7.34
C ASN A 31 -19.77 -14.50 -7.00
N ARG A 32 -20.56 -15.51 -7.32
CA ARG A 32 -20.25 -16.91 -7.02
C ARG A 32 -20.46 -17.84 -8.21
N ALA A 33 -19.64 -18.89 -8.28
CA ALA A 33 -19.67 -19.89 -9.36
C ALA A 33 -21.04 -20.60 -9.46
N ASN A 34 -21.69 -20.87 -8.32
CA ASN A 34 -22.97 -21.59 -8.30
C ASN A 34 -24.19 -20.75 -8.73
N VAL A 35 -24.04 -19.42 -8.87
CA VAL A 35 -25.14 -18.51 -9.29
C VAL A 35 -25.06 -18.17 -10.77
N TYR A 36 -23.85 -17.99 -11.30
CA TYR A 36 -23.66 -17.63 -12.70
C TYR A 36 -23.12 -18.81 -13.50
N VAL A 37 -23.86 -19.22 -14.53
CA VAL A 37 -23.37 -20.15 -15.55
C VAL A 37 -22.63 -19.34 -16.60
N GLY A 38 -21.31 -19.52 -16.73
CA GLY A 38 -20.53 -18.81 -17.73
C GLY A 38 -19.02 -18.85 -17.50
N PHE A 39 -18.32 -18.05 -18.30
CA PHE A 39 -16.86 -17.94 -18.23
C PHE A 39 -16.45 -17.01 -17.08
N GLN A 40 -15.58 -17.53 -16.22
CA GLN A 40 -14.92 -16.79 -15.16
C GLN A 40 -13.86 -15.85 -15.77
N VAL A 41 -13.87 -14.58 -15.37
CA VAL A 41 -12.92 -13.57 -15.85
C VAL A 41 -12.14 -13.01 -14.68
N GLN A 42 -10.81 -13.03 -14.78
CA GLN A 42 -9.94 -12.41 -13.78
C GLN A 42 -9.93 -10.88 -13.93
N LEU A 43 -9.95 -10.16 -12.81
CA LEU A 43 -9.76 -8.71 -12.79
C LEU A 43 -8.28 -8.36 -12.92
N ASP A 44 -7.98 -7.37 -13.75
CA ASP A 44 -6.61 -6.92 -14.04
C ASP A 44 -5.82 -6.61 -12.75
N LEU A 45 -4.59 -7.11 -12.68
CA LEU A 45 -3.64 -6.90 -11.57
C LEU A 45 -4.10 -7.44 -10.20
N THR A 46 -5.13 -8.29 -10.16
CA THR A 46 -5.63 -8.89 -8.91
C THR A 46 -5.89 -10.38 -9.09
N GLY A 47 -5.93 -11.13 -7.99
CA GLY A 47 -6.36 -12.52 -7.99
C GLY A 47 -7.88 -12.72 -7.98
N ILE A 48 -8.67 -11.67 -8.21
CA ILE A 48 -10.13 -11.71 -8.07
C ILE A 48 -10.74 -12.21 -9.37
N PHE A 49 -11.63 -13.18 -9.26
CA PHE A 49 -12.39 -13.67 -10.38
C PHE A 49 -13.85 -13.22 -10.34
N MET A 50 -14.36 -12.80 -11.48
CA MET A 50 -15.75 -12.42 -11.71
C MET A 50 -16.46 -13.55 -12.44
N HIS A 51 -17.51 -14.11 -11.83
CA HIS A 51 -18.32 -15.19 -12.39
C HIS A 51 -19.41 -14.68 -13.34
N GLY A 52 -19.74 -13.38 -13.27
CA GLY A 52 -20.73 -12.75 -14.13
C GLY A 52 -20.34 -11.31 -14.50
N LYS A 53 -21.01 -10.76 -15.52
CA LYS A 53 -20.86 -9.35 -15.90
C LYS A 53 -21.64 -8.46 -14.93
N ILE A 54 -20.99 -8.04 -13.85
CA ILE A 54 -21.56 -7.18 -12.81
C ILE A 54 -20.77 -5.86 -12.76
N PRO A 55 -21.12 -4.85 -13.59
CA PRO A 55 -20.32 -3.64 -13.74
C PRO A 55 -20.16 -2.85 -12.43
N THR A 56 -21.20 -2.79 -11.61
CA THR A 56 -21.17 -2.06 -10.32
C THR A 56 -20.16 -2.67 -9.36
N LEU A 57 -20.08 -4.00 -9.30
CA LEU A 57 -19.10 -4.71 -8.49
C LEU A 57 -17.68 -4.52 -9.03
N LYS A 58 -17.50 -4.69 -10.35
CA LYS A 58 -16.20 -4.50 -11.02
C LYS A 58 -15.62 -3.12 -10.70
N ILE A 59 -16.41 -2.05 -10.81
CA ILE A 59 -15.95 -0.69 -10.49
C ILE A 59 -15.54 -0.58 -9.02
N SER A 60 -16.30 -1.17 -8.10
CA SER A 60 -15.97 -1.11 -6.67
C SER A 60 -14.70 -1.88 -6.31
N LEU A 61 -14.50 -3.08 -6.86
CA LEU A 61 -13.29 -3.87 -6.64
C LEU A 61 -12.03 -3.20 -7.22
N ILE A 62 -12.14 -2.62 -8.43
CA ILE A 62 -11.04 -1.84 -9.02
C ILE A 62 -10.69 -0.62 -8.16
N GLN A 63 -11.69 0.00 -7.52
CA GLN A 63 -11.45 1.13 -6.62
C GLN A 63 -10.77 0.72 -5.31
N ILE A 64 -11.09 -0.46 -4.77
CA ILE A 64 -10.40 -1.01 -3.60
C ILE A 64 -8.95 -1.32 -3.94
N PHE A 65 -8.71 -2.10 -4.99
CA PHE A 65 -7.38 -2.56 -5.36
C PHE A 65 -6.63 -1.60 -6.30
N HIS A 66 -6.99 -0.32 -6.26
CA HIS A 66 -6.32 0.73 -7.03
C HIS A 66 -4.85 0.89 -6.59
N ALA A 67 -4.02 1.49 -7.46
CA ALA A 67 -2.60 1.77 -7.18
C ALA A 67 -1.79 0.53 -6.75
N HIS A 68 -2.06 -0.60 -7.42
CA HIS A 68 -1.33 -1.85 -7.25
C HIS A 68 -1.44 -2.44 -5.83
N LEU A 69 -2.54 -2.17 -5.11
CA LEU A 69 -2.70 -2.59 -3.72
C LEU A 69 -2.51 -4.10 -3.51
N TRP A 70 -2.97 -4.94 -4.45
CA TRP A 70 -2.77 -6.40 -4.36
C TRP A 70 -1.28 -6.78 -4.30
N GLN A 71 -0.46 -6.15 -5.13
CA GLN A 71 0.98 -6.38 -5.18
C GLN A 71 1.65 -5.86 -3.90
N LYS A 72 1.20 -4.70 -3.42
CA LYS A 72 1.70 -4.08 -2.19
C LYS A 72 1.38 -4.89 -0.94
N ILE A 73 0.18 -5.47 -0.84
CA ILE A 73 -0.18 -6.36 0.27
C ILE A 73 0.76 -7.56 0.30
N HIS A 74 0.96 -8.22 -0.85
CA HIS A 74 1.84 -9.39 -0.92
C HIS A 74 3.28 -9.05 -0.55
N GLU A 75 3.81 -7.97 -1.13
CA GLU A 75 5.16 -7.49 -0.87
C GLU A 75 5.36 -7.11 0.60
N SER A 76 4.39 -6.41 1.20
CA SER A 76 4.40 -6.03 2.62
C SER A 76 4.46 -7.27 3.52
N VAL A 77 3.60 -8.26 3.29
CA VAL A 77 3.59 -9.50 4.07
C VAL A 77 4.92 -10.24 3.96
N ILE A 78 5.53 -10.30 2.78
CA ILE A 78 6.86 -10.91 2.60
C ILE A 78 7.92 -10.15 3.39
N MET A 79 7.92 -8.82 3.31
CA MET A 79 8.92 -8.00 4.01
C MET A 79 8.79 -8.16 5.52
N ASP A 80 7.57 -8.16 6.05
CA ASP A 80 7.31 -8.36 7.48
C ASP A 80 7.73 -9.76 7.94
N LEU A 81 7.45 -10.79 7.14
CA LEU A 81 7.90 -12.15 7.42
C LEU A 81 9.44 -12.25 7.40
N CYS A 82 10.11 -11.67 6.40
CA CYS A 82 11.58 -11.63 6.37
C CYS A 82 12.16 -10.98 7.62
N GLN A 83 11.60 -9.83 8.06
CA GLN A 83 12.05 -9.16 9.28
C GLN A 83 11.91 -10.04 10.52
N VAL A 84 10.82 -10.80 10.63
CA VAL A 84 10.63 -11.74 11.75
C VAL A 84 11.62 -12.90 11.67
N PHE A 85 11.88 -13.44 10.48
CA PHE A 85 12.83 -14.53 10.31
C PHE A 85 14.29 -14.10 10.56
N ASP A 86 14.65 -12.88 10.17
CA ASP A 86 15.98 -12.30 10.44
C ASP A 86 16.26 -12.12 11.94
N GLN A 87 15.22 -11.97 12.77
CA GLN A 87 15.36 -11.88 14.22
C GLN A 87 15.60 -13.25 14.89
N GLU A 88 15.24 -14.35 14.23
CA GLU A 88 15.22 -15.70 14.79
C GLU A 88 16.23 -16.66 14.12
N LEU A 89 17.26 -16.11 13.46
CA LEU A 89 18.26 -16.89 12.71
C LEU A 89 18.98 -17.93 13.58
N GLU A 90 19.49 -17.51 14.74
CA GLU A 90 20.24 -18.40 15.65
C GLU A 90 19.35 -19.48 16.27
N ALA A 91 18.14 -19.10 16.71
CA ALA A 91 17.20 -20.01 17.36
C ALA A 91 16.75 -21.14 16.43
N LEU A 92 16.60 -20.84 15.13
CA LEU A 92 16.15 -21.78 14.11
C LEU A 92 17.29 -22.43 13.30
N GLN A 93 18.55 -22.12 13.63
CA GLN A 93 19.73 -22.62 12.92
C GLN A 93 19.74 -22.25 11.42
N ILE A 94 19.25 -21.05 11.10
CA ILE A 94 19.25 -20.49 9.75
C ILE A 94 20.58 -19.75 9.54
N GLU A 95 21.28 -20.06 8.46
CA GLU A 95 22.48 -19.35 8.03
C GLU A 95 22.10 -18.00 7.39
N THR A 96 21.19 -18.03 6.42
CA THR A 96 20.70 -16.83 5.73
C THR A 96 19.24 -16.99 5.30
N VAL A 97 18.48 -15.91 5.40
CA VAL A 97 17.15 -15.75 4.79
C VAL A 97 17.32 -14.87 3.55
N GLN A 98 16.89 -15.38 2.40
CA GLN A 98 16.96 -14.67 1.13
C GLN A 98 15.54 -14.43 0.60
N LYS A 99 15.20 -13.16 0.38
CA LYS A 99 14.03 -12.80 -0.40
C LYS A 99 14.32 -12.97 -1.89
N GLU A 100 13.47 -13.71 -2.58
CA GLU A 100 13.63 -13.96 -4.01
C GLU A 100 13.18 -12.77 -4.86
N ARG A 101 13.77 -12.63 -6.05
CA ARG A 101 13.36 -11.61 -7.03
C ARG A 101 12.26 -12.18 -7.90
N ILE A 102 11.06 -11.65 -7.74
CA ILE A 102 9.86 -12.22 -8.33
C ILE A 102 9.37 -11.39 -9.50
N HIS A 103 8.88 -12.07 -10.53
CA HIS A 103 8.19 -11.41 -11.63
C HIS A 103 6.86 -10.79 -11.14
N PRO A 104 6.55 -9.51 -11.42
CA PRO A 104 5.36 -8.83 -10.91
C PRO A 104 4.02 -9.54 -11.22
N CYS A 105 3.96 -10.31 -12.29
CA CYS A 105 2.78 -11.10 -12.65
C CYS A 105 2.54 -12.34 -11.80
N LYS A 106 3.53 -12.86 -11.04
CA LYS A 106 3.36 -14.03 -10.14
C LYS A 106 2.21 -13.77 -9.16
N LEU A 107 2.15 -12.54 -8.65
CA LEU A 107 1.28 -12.06 -7.57
C LEU A 107 -0.21 -12.30 -7.81
N TYR A 108 -0.63 -12.36 -9.07
CA TYR A 108 -2.00 -12.65 -9.47
C TYR A 108 -2.08 -13.81 -10.47
N LYS A 109 -1.02 -14.60 -10.63
CA LYS A 109 -1.03 -15.80 -11.47
C LYS A 109 -1.50 -16.99 -10.63
N MET A 110 -2.69 -17.50 -10.94
CA MET A 110 -3.32 -18.55 -10.13
C MET A 110 -2.98 -19.99 -10.57
N ASN A 111 -2.26 -20.14 -11.68
CA ASN A 111 -1.99 -21.44 -12.29
C ASN A 111 -0.58 -21.98 -11.97
N SER A 112 0.36 -21.12 -11.60
CA SER A 112 1.71 -21.54 -11.22
C SER A 112 2.32 -20.50 -10.29
N SER A 113 3.31 -20.93 -9.49
CA SER A 113 3.99 -20.07 -8.53
C SER A 113 5.49 -20.39 -8.43
N CYS A 114 6.21 -19.63 -7.62
CA CYS A 114 7.62 -19.82 -7.27
C CYS A 114 7.84 -19.38 -5.82
N ALA A 115 8.97 -19.75 -5.21
CA ALA A 115 9.30 -19.33 -3.84
C ALA A 115 9.36 -17.79 -3.71
N ASP A 116 8.89 -17.27 -2.57
CA ASP A 116 9.04 -15.86 -2.18
C ASP A 116 10.26 -15.64 -1.28
N ILE A 117 10.45 -16.56 -0.34
CA ILE A 117 11.55 -16.54 0.64
C ILE A 117 12.23 -17.90 0.60
N LEU A 118 13.56 -17.87 0.63
CA LEU A 118 14.40 -19.06 0.69
C LEU A 118 15.27 -19.00 1.95
N PHE A 119 15.30 -20.09 2.69
CA PHE A 119 16.14 -20.26 3.86
C PHE A 119 17.27 -21.23 3.52
N PHE A 120 18.45 -20.91 4.01
CA PHE A 120 19.62 -21.77 3.98
C PHE A 120 19.96 -22.18 5.42
N SER A 121 20.03 -23.48 5.68
CA SER A 121 20.29 -24.00 7.01
C SER A 121 21.79 -24.06 7.31
N ALA A 122 22.20 -23.70 8.53
CA ALA A 122 23.56 -23.96 9.00
C ALA A 122 23.82 -25.47 9.20
N TYR A 123 22.78 -26.21 9.59
CA TYR A 123 22.78 -27.67 9.73
C TYR A 123 21.49 -28.26 9.18
N LYS A 124 21.54 -29.50 8.70
CA LYS A 124 20.38 -30.22 8.16
C LYS A 124 19.20 -30.19 9.12
N TRP A 125 18.07 -29.62 8.67
CA TRP A 125 16.82 -29.70 9.41
C TRP A 125 16.15 -31.05 9.20
N ASN A 126 15.68 -31.65 10.30
CA ASN A 126 14.75 -32.78 10.24
C ASN A 126 13.35 -32.24 9.92
N ILE A 127 12.79 -32.70 8.82
CA ILE A 127 11.55 -32.17 8.26
C ILE A 127 10.38 -33.08 8.64
N SER A 128 9.26 -32.49 9.06
CA SER A 128 8.05 -33.22 9.40
C SER A 128 7.30 -33.75 8.18
N ARG A 129 6.31 -34.61 8.44
CA ARG A 129 5.22 -34.86 7.48
C ARG A 129 4.46 -33.58 7.19
N LEU A 130 3.75 -33.59 6.06
CA LEU A 130 2.84 -32.51 5.69
C LEU A 130 1.75 -32.36 6.75
N SER A 131 1.64 -31.16 7.30
CA SER A 131 0.62 -30.80 8.29
C SER A 131 0.26 -29.32 8.17
N ILE A 132 -0.89 -28.95 8.76
CA ILE A 132 -1.29 -27.54 8.82
C ILE A 132 -0.58 -26.84 9.98
N VAL A 133 -0.51 -25.51 9.91
CA VAL A 133 0.18 -24.70 10.92
C VAL A 133 -0.42 -24.84 12.33
N THR A 134 -1.72 -25.12 12.44
CA THR A 134 -2.45 -25.26 13.72
C THR A 134 -2.32 -26.65 14.33
N ASP A 135 -1.78 -27.63 13.61
CA ASP A 135 -1.57 -28.98 14.14
C ASP A 135 -0.50 -28.97 15.24
N SER A 136 -0.83 -29.55 16.38
CA SER A 136 0.00 -29.54 17.60
C SER A 136 1.02 -30.68 17.68
N LYS A 137 0.88 -31.72 16.86
CA LYS A 137 1.75 -32.91 16.86
C LYS A 137 2.41 -33.09 15.51
N ASP A 138 3.66 -32.68 15.42
CA ASP A 138 4.48 -32.98 14.25
C ASP A 138 5.13 -34.36 14.41
N VAL A 139 4.91 -35.20 13.41
CA VAL A 139 5.66 -36.43 13.24
C VAL A 139 6.82 -36.10 12.30
N LEU A 140 8.03 -36.10 12.85
CA LEU A 140 9.25 -35.97 12.07
C LEU A 140 9.41 -37.20 11.19
N ASP A 141 9.67 -36.99 9.90
CA ASP A 141 10.11 -38.06 9.00
C ASP A 141 11.64 -38.15 9.03
N ASP A 142 12.21 -39.26 8.56
CA ASP A 142 13.67 -39.40 8.34
C ASP A 142 14.20 -38.50 7.20
N SER A 143 13.37 -37.58 6.68
CA SER A 143 13.74 -36.65 5.62
C SER A 143 14.44 -35.42 6.19
N THR A 144 15.61 -35.11 5.64
CA THR A 144 16.37 -33.89 5.98
C THR A 144 16.42 -32.92 4.81
N SER A 145 16.42 -31.62 5.07
CA SER A 145 16.65 -30.59 4.05
C SER A 145 17.66 -29.55 4.49
N ASN A 146 18.42 -29.01 3.53
CA ASN A 146 19.30 -27.85 3.72
C ASN A 146 18.64 -26.53 3.33
N ASN A 147 17.66 -26.61 2.42
CA ASN A 147 16.97 -25.46 1.86
C ASN A 147 15.49 -25.56 2.18
N TYR A 148 14.88 -24.44 2.54
CA TYR A 148 13.47 -24.36 2.84
C TYR A 148 12.87 -23.15 2.13
N TRP A 149 11.70 -23.29 1.50
CA TRP A 149 11.04 -22.16 0.82
C TRP A 149 9.73 -21.78 1.49
N VAL A 150 9.35 -20.52 1.36
CA VAL A 150 8.01 -20.02 1.71
C VAL A 150 7.39 -19.36 0.48
N ASP A 151 6.11 -19.64 0.23
CA ASP A 151 5.30 -19.05 -0.82
C ASP A 151 3.99 -18.50 -0.24
N VAL A 152 3.74 -17.21 -0.42
CA VAL A 152 2.57 -16.47 0.04
C VAL A 152 1.58 -16.32 -1.12
N GLN A 153 0.37 -16.83 -0.91
CA GLN A 153 -0.72 -16.83 -1.86
C GLN A 153 -1.87 -15.95 -1.37
N LEU A 154 -2.15 -14.89 -2.11
CA LEU A 154 -3.31 -14.04 -1.86
C LEU A 154 -4.54 -14.58 -2.61
N ARG A 155 -5.70 -14.43 -1.98
CA ARG A 155 -6.98 -14.89 -2.50
C ARG A 155 -8.08 -13.89 -2.15
N TRP A 156 -9.14 -13.91 -2.96
CA TRP A 156 -10.40 -13.25 -2.67
C TRP A 156 -11.53 -14.28 -2.75
N GLY A 157 -11.95 -14.81 -1.60
CA GLY A 157 -12.98 -15.86 -1.52
C GLY A 157 -14.39 -15.38 -1.87
N ASP A 158 -15.26 -16.34 -2.15
CA ASP A 158 -16.70 -16.14 -2.28
C ASP A 158 -17.45 -16.94 -1.20
N PHE A 159 -18.78 -16.92 -1.21
CA PHE A 159 -19.56 -17.63 -0.20
C PHE A 159 -19.40 -19.16 -0.28
N ASP A 160 -19.24 -19.70 -1.49
CA ASP A 160 -19.12 -21.16 -1.70
C ASP A 160 -17.72 -21.67 -1.35
N THR A 161 -16.72 -20.84 -1.60
CA THR A 161 -15.30 -21.14 -1.44
C THR A 161 -14.65 -20.03 -0.61
N HIS A 162 -14.69 -20.20 0.72
CA HIS A 162 -13.97 -19.37 1.70
C HIS A 162 -13.13 -20.21 2.69
N ASP A 163 -13.19 -21.54 2.61
CA ASP A 163 -12.31 -22.43 3.37
C ASP A 163 -10.86 -22.25 2.90
N ILE A 164 -10.04 -21.61 3.73
CA ILE A 164 -8.64 -21.33 3.43
C ILE A 164 -7.76 -22.58 3.54
N GLU A 165 -8.10 -23.51 4.43
CA GLU A 165 -7.33 -24.74 4.62
C GLU A 165 -7.34 -25.60 3.37
N ARG A 166 -8.56 -25.87 2.88
CA ARG A 166 -8.74 -26.66 1.68
C ARG A 166 -8.03 -26.02 0.48
N TYR A 167 -8.10 -24.69 0.36
CA TYR A 167 -7.44 -23.97 -0.74
C TYR A 167 -5.92 -24.10 -0.70
N VAL A 168 -5.29 -23.81 0.44
CA VAL A 168 -3.82 -23.85 0.57
C VAL A 168 -3.30 -25.26 0.34
N ARG A 169 -3.97 -26.27 0.92
CA ARG A 169 -3.59 -27.66 0.72
C ARG A 169 -3.69 -28.11 -0.74
N LEU A 170 -4.77 -27.74 -1.45
CA LEU A 170 -4.92 -28.05 -2.87
C LEU A 170 -3.83 -27.36 -3.70
N LYS A 171 -3.61 -26.06 -3.49
CA LYS A 171 -2.58 -25.29 -4.22
C LYS A 171 -1.18 -25.81 -3.97
N PHE A 172 -0.85 -26.17 -2.74
CA PHE A 172 0.45 -26.77 -2.41
C PHE A 172 0.69 -28.07 -3.17
N LEU A 173 -0.31 -28.97 -3.19
CA LEU A 173 -0.20 -30.25 -3.90
C LEU A 173 -0.16 -30.06 -5.42
N ASP A 174 -0.98 -29.15 -5.96
CA ASP A 174 -1.00 -28.80 -7.37
C ASP A 174 0.36 -28.25 -7.81
N TYR A 175 0.92 -27.26 -7.09
CA TYR A 175 2.16 -26.62 -7.50
C TYR A 175 3.41 -27.46 -7.31
N ILE A 176 3.44 -28.39 -6.34
CA ILE A 176 4.59 -29.28 -6.18
C ILE A 176 4.57 -30.43 -7.20
N SER A 177 3.38 -30.82 -7.67
CA SER A 177 3.24 -31.89 -8.67
C SER A 177 3.32 -31.39 -10.11
N ASP A 178 2.97 -30.13 -10.35
CA ASP A 178 2.99 -29.50 -11.67
C ASP A 178 4.41 -29.07 -12.11
N SER A 179 4.73 -29.30 -13.38
CA SER A 179 6.03 -28.95 -13.96
C SER A 179 6.19 -27.45 -14.26
N MET A 180 5.10 -26.69 -14.23
CA MET A 180 5.11 -25.23 -14.46
C MET A 180 5.58 -24.43 -13.24
N SER A 181 5.49 -25.01 -12.04
CA SER A 181 5.93 -24.37 -10.79
C SER A 181 7.23 -25.03 -10.34
N ILE A 182 8.27 -24.22 -10.13
CA ILE A 182 9.60 -24.73 -9.77
C ILE A 182 9.96 -24.18 -8.41
N TYR A 183 10.16 -25.09 -7.45
CA TYR A 183 10.64 -24.76 -6.10
C TYR A 183 12.06 -25.30 -5.89
N PRO A 184 12.92 -24.58 -5.15
CA PRO A 184 14.33 -24.97 -4.98
C PRO A 184 14.55 -26.26 -4.17
N SER A 185 13.55 -26.70 -3.40
CA SER A 185 13.63 -27.92 -2.58
C SER A 185 12.23 -28.55 -2.40
N PRO A 186 12.14 -29.84 -2.03
CA PRO A 186 10.87 -30.49 -1.72
C PRO A 186 10.32 -30.13 -0.32
N ALA A 187 11.01 -29.28 0.43
CA ALA A 187 10.62 -28.84 1.77
C ALA A 187 10.32 -27.33 1.74
N GLY A 188 9.08 -26.96 2.04
CA GLY A 188 8.69 -25.57 2.12
C GLY A 188 7.25 -25.40 2.57
N ALA A 189 6.86 -24.17 2.86
CA ALA A 189 5.54 -23.78 3.34
C ALA A 189 4.81 -22.92 2.31
N MET A 190 3.54 -23.23 2.12
CA MET A 190 2.62 -22.31 1.45
C MET A 190 1.72 -21.65 2.49
N ILE A 191 1.69 -20.32 2.47
CA ILE A 191 0.84 -19.48 3.31
C ILE A 191 -0.26 -18.93 2.41
N GLY A 192 -1.52 -19.22 2.69
CA GLY A 192 -2.65 -18.60 1.99
C GLY A 192 -3.33 -17.55 2.86
N MET A 193 -3.74 -16.46 2.24
CA MET A 193 -4.50 -15.38 2.86
C MET A 193 -5.74 -15.06 2.04
N ASP A 194 -6.92 -15.15 2.65
CA ASP A 194 -8.18 -14.70 2.07
C ASP A 194 -8.48 -13.27 2.50
N LEU A 195 -8.26 -12.33 1.59
CA LEU A 195 -8.44 -10.90 1.83
C LEU A 195 -9.93 -10.50 1.99
N ALA A 196 -10.87 -11.34 1.55
CA ALA A 196 -12.29 -11.05 1.68
C ALA A 196 -12.83 -11.40 3.08
N TYR A 197 -12.24 -12.41 3.72
CA TYR A 197 -12.70 -12.97 4.99
C TYR A 197 -11.71 -12.79 6.15
N ASP A 198 -10.54 -12.19 5.89
CA ASP A 198 -9.48 -12.01 6.88
C ASP A 198 -9.04 -13.35 7.52
N LEU A 199 -8.91 -14.37 6.67
CA LEU A 199 -8.51 -15.71 7.07
C LEU A 199 -7.12 -16.00 6.51
N TRP A 200 -6.31 -16.72 7.28
CA TRP A 200 -5.03 -17.22 6.80
C TRP A 200 -4.81 -18.66 7.27
N LEU A 201 -4.00 -19.39 6.53
CA LEU A 201 -3.46 -20.67 6.96
C LEU A 201 -2.14 -20.93 6.26
N ALA A 202 -1.31 -21.78 6.85
CA ALA A 202 -0.17 -22.36 6.16
C ALA A 202 -0.20 -23.90 6.17
N TYR A 203 0.23 -24.49 5.07
CA TYR A 203 0.36 -25.94 4.87
C TYR A 203 1.78 -26.24 4.41
N SER A 204 2.43 -27.18 5.09
CA SER A 204 3.87 -27.38 4.90
C SER A 204 4.36 -28.69 5.48
N LYS A 205 5.59 -29.06 5.11
CA LYS A 205 6.47 -29.85 5.96
C LYS A 205 7.26 -28.91 6.87
N TRP A 206 7.27 -29.12 8.18
CA TRP A 206 7.81 -28.17 9.14
C TRP A 206 9.17 -28.63 9.65
N PHE A 207 10.10 -27.69 9.79
CA PHE A 207 11.26 -27.90 10.65
C PHE A 207 10.95 -27.40 12.08
N PRO A 208 11.65 -27.92 13.11
CA PRO A 208 11.38 -27.56 14.50
C PRO A 208 11.46 -26.04 14.73
N GLY A 209 10.44 -25.48 15.39
CA GLY A 209 10.37 -24.04 15.72
C GLY A 209 9.67 -23.16 14.68
N MET A 210 9.52 -23.62 13.42
CA MET A 210 8.91 -22.81 12.36
C MET A 210 7.42 -22.50 12.60
N LYS A 211 6.64 -23.50 13.04
CA LYS A 211 5.19 -23.34 13.31
C LYS A 211 4.89 -22.25 14.34
N PRO A 212 5.40 -22.31 15.59
CA PRO A 212 5.07 -21.31 16.60
C PRO A 212 5.53 -19.91 16.18
N LEU A 213 6.68 -19.80 15.50
CA LEU A 213 7.15 -18.51 14.96
C LEU A 213 6.16 -17.96 13.93
N LEU A 214 5.75 -18.77 12.95
CA LEU A 214 4.83 -18.33 11.91
C LEU A 214 3.46 -17.95 12.47
N GLN A 215 2.95 -18.69 13.46
CA GLN A 215 1.70 -18.35 14.16
C GLN A 215 1.78 -16.97 14.83
N GLN A 216 2.87 -16.71 15.56
CA GLN A 216 3.09 -15.42 16.22
C GLN A 216 3.23 -14.30 15.19
N ALA A 217 4.05 -14.50 14.16
CA ALA A 217 4.29 -13.54 13.08
C ALA A 217 2.99 -13.13 12.39
N MET A 218 2.22 -14.10 11.89
CA MET A 218 0.98 -13.85 11.15
C MET A 218 -0.10 -13.22 12.03
N SER A 219 -0.17 -13.58 13.31
CA SER A 219 -1.10 -12.93 14.24
C SER A 219 -0.78 -11.43 14.40
N LYS A 220 0.50 -11.06 14.44
CA LYS A 220 0.93 -9.65 14.53
C LYS A 220 0.68 -8.89 13.23
N ILE A 221 0.96 -9.52 12.08
CA ILE A 221 0.75 -8.91 10.75
C ILE A 221 -0.73 -8.59 10.52
N LEU A 222 -1.64 -9.52 10.84
CA LEU A 222 -3.08 -9.34 10.60
C LEU A 222 -3.79 -8.47 11.63
N TYR A 223 -3.41 -8.58 12.90
CA TYR A 223 -4.12 -7.92 14.01
C TYR A 223 -3.37 -6.73 14.60
N SER A 224 -2.51 -6.06 13.83
CA SER A 224 -1.84 -4.80 14.20
C SER A 224 -2.86 -3.67 14.35
N SER A 225 -3.61 -3.74 15.45
CA SER A 225 -4.55 -2.75 15.92
C SER A 225 -3.78 -1.67 16.67
N GLU A 226 -2.99 -0.88 15.95
CA GLU A 226 -2.59 0.40 16.50
C GLU A 226 -3.85 1.27 16.56
N LEU A 227 -4.31 1.48 17.80
CA LEU A 227 -5.32 2.48 18.18
C LEU A 227 -5.11 3.70 17.30
N THR A 228 -6.16 4.15 16.61
CA THR A 228 -6.11 5.34 15.75
C THR A 228 -5.50 6.48 16.56
N GLU A 229 -4.20 6.76 16.33
CA GLU A 229 -3.48 7.76 17.11
C GLU A 229 -4.20 9.10 16.95
N SER A 230 -4.45 9.76 18.07
CA SER A 230 -5.22 11.00 18.08
C SER A 230 -4.57 12.03 17.15
N TYR A 231 -5.37 12.66 16.30
CA TYR A 231 -4.89 13.74 15.45
C TYR A 231 -4.28 14.87 16.30
N PRO A 232 -3.17 15.50 15.87
CA PRO A 232 -2.64 16.68 16.50
C PRO A 232 -3.72 17.76 16.61
N ASN A 233 -3.98 18.16 17.86
CA ASN A 233 -4.95 19.16 18.27
C ASN A 233 -4.28 20.13 19.26
N SER A 234 -5.03 21.06 19.84
CA SER A 234 -4.49 22.04 20.79
C SER A 234 -3.95 21.43 22.09
N GLN A 235 -4.38 20.22 22.46
CA GLN A 235 -3.94 19.53 23.67
C GLN A 235 -2.59 18.84 23.47
N ASN A 236 -2.35 18.28 22.27
CA ASN A 236 -1.12 17.53 21.95
C ASN A 236 -0.12 18.34 21.11
N TYR A 237 -0.32 19.66 20.98
CA TYR A 237 0.52 20.52 20.13
C TYR A 237 2.00 20.50 20.53
N SER A 238 2.32 20.30 21.81
CA SER A 238 3.70 20.23 22.31
C SER A 238 4.49 19.05 21.75
N GLU A 239 3.83 17.97 21.33
CA GLU A 239 4.49 16.77 20.78
C GLU A 239 5.18 17.05 19.44
N LEU A 240 4.74 18.09 18.72
CA LEU A 240 5.33 18.53 17.45
C LEU A 240 6.78 19.00 17.60
N PHE A 241 7.22 19.33 18.81
CA PHE A 241 8.58 19.80 19.12
C PHE A 241 9.40 18.76 19.88
N SER A 242 8.96 17.49 19.86
CA SER A 242 9.71 16.38 20.40
C SER A 242 11.05 16.17 19.66
N ASN A 243 11.87 15.24 20.16
CA ASN A 243 13.14 14.94 19.50
C ASN A 243 12.98 14.24 18.13
N GLN A 244 11.78 13.80 17.78
CA GLN A 244 11.49 13.12 16.53
C GLN A 244 11.52 14.09 15.34
N ILE A 245 11.94 13.59 14.17
CA ILE A 245 11.81 14.33 12.92
C ILE A 245 10.35 14.24 12.47
N ILE A 246 9.65 15.38 12.48
CA ILE A 246 8.24 15.49 12.10
C ILE A 246 8.17 16.39 10.87
N TRP A 247 7.40 15.99 9.86
CA TRP A 247 7.14 16.83 8.69
C TRP A 247 5.67 17.22 8.60
N PHE A 248 5.41 18.48 8.31
CA PHE A 248 4.13 18.96 7.82
C PHE A 248 4.13 18.96 6.30
N VAL A 249 3.11 18.36 5.69
CA VAL A 249 2.90 18.38 4.25
C VAL A 249 1.63 19.17 3.95
N ASP A 250 1.78 20.26 3.20
CA ASP A 250 0.66 21.04 2.66
C ASP A 250 0.65 20.98 1.13
N ASP A 251 -0.43 20.40 0.60
CA ASP A 251 -0.65 20.25 -0.84
C ASP A 251 -1.56 21.36 -1.41
N THR A 252 -1.82 22.43 -0.62
CA THR A 252 -2.78 23.48 -0.99
C THR A 252 -2.47 24.18 -2.29
N ASN A 253 -1.19 24.40 -2.58
CA ASN A 253 -0.74 25.14 -3.75
C ASN A 253 -0.13 24.25 -4.85
N VAL A 254 -0.39 22.94 -4.81
CA VAL A 254 0.17 21.98 -5.80
C VAL A 254 -0.48 22.14 -7.17
N TYR A 255 -1.81 22.14 -7.22
CA TYR A 255 -2.56 22.36 -8.47
C TYR A 255 -3.31 23.68 -8.42
N ARG A 256 -2.77 24.66 -9.14
CA ARG A 256 -3.29 26.03 -9.21
C ARG A 256 -3.78 26.32 -10.62
N ILE A 257 -4.83 27.12 -10.71
CA ILE A 257 -5.46 27.47 -11.98
C ILE A 257 -5.65 28.98 -12.09
N THR A 258 -5.58 29.48 -13.33
CA THR A 258 -6.06 30.80 -13.72
C THR A 258 -7.32 30.62 -14.56
N ILE A 259 -8.30 31.48 -14.36
CA ILE A 259 -9.58 31.43 -15.08
C ILE A 259 -9.52 32.45 -16.21
N GLN A 260 -9.79 32.01 -17.43
CA GLN A 260 -9.85 32.85 -18.63
C GLN A 260 -11.20 32.68 -19.31
N LYS A 261 -11.78 33.78 -19.80
CA LYS A 261 -13.00 33.73 -20.63
C LYS A 261 -12.61 33.39 -22.07
N THR A 262 -13.30 32.42 -22.65
CA THR A 262 -13.20 32.14 -24.10
C THR A 262 -13.99 33.18 -24.88
N PHE A 263 -13.76 33.23 -26.19
CA PHE A 263 -14.50 34.09 -27.10
C PHE A 263 -16.02 33.84 -27.05
N GLU A 264 -16.44 32.59 -26.85
CA GLU A 264 -17.84 32.18 -26.68
C GLU A 264 -18.46 32.58 -25.33
N GLY A 265 -17.68 33.23 -24.44
CA GLY A 265 -18.13 33.65 -23.11
C GLY A 265 -18.03 32.57 -22.02
N ASN A 266 -17.57 31.36 -22.35
CA ASN A 266 -17.36 30.28 -21.40
C ASN A 266 -16.12 30.53 -20.53
N LEU A 267 -16.18 30.16 -19.25
CA LEU A 267 -15.01 30.20 -18.36
C LEU A 267 -14.19 28.93 -18.54
N THR A 268 -12.91 29.08 -18.87
CA THR A 268 -11.94 27.99 -18.97
C THR A 268 -10.82 28.19 -17.96
N THR A 269 -10.21 27.09 -17.55
CA THR A 269 -9.15 27.08 -16.54
C THR A 269 -7.84 26.65 -17.16
N LYS A 270 -6.77 27.42 -16.95
CA LYS A 270 -5.40 27.06 -17.33
C LYS A 270 -4.55 26.80 -16.09
N PRO A 271 -3.82 25.67 -16.03
CA PRO A 271 -2.94 25.39 -14.91
C PRO A 271 -1.76 26.38 -14.87
N ILE A 272 -1.29 26.71 -13.67
CA ILE A 272 -0.07 27.49 -13.44
C ILE A 272 0.88 26.70 -12.53
N GLY A 273 2.13 27.19 -12.39
CA GLY A 273 3.12 26.60 -11.50
C GLY A 273 2.60 26.49 -10.06
N GLY A 274 2.81 25.32 -9.48
CA GLY A 274 2.45 25.01 -8.10
C GLY A 274 3.65 24.61 -7.28
N ALA A 275 3.42 24.37 -5.99
CA ALA A 275 4.44 23.81 -5.12
C ALA A 275 3.84 22.95 -4.00
N ILE A 276 4.61 21.96 -3.58
CA ILE A 276 4.38 21.18 -2.36
C ILE A 276 5.22 21.82 -1.25
N PHE A 277 4.62 22.01 -0.10
CA PHE A 277 5.27 22.59 1.07
C PHE A 277 5.51 21.50 2.11
N ILE A 278 6.77 21.17 2.36
CA ILE A 278 7.17 20.15 3.34
C ILE A 278 8.03 20.82 4.41
N PHE A 279 7.53 20.90 5.64
CA PHE A 279 8.12 21.73 6.69
C PHE A 279 8.42 20.94 7.95
N ASN A 280 9.65 21.08 8.47
CA ASN A 280 10.04 20.56 9.76
C ASN A 280 9.84 21.63 10.84
N PRO A 281 8.88 21.47 11.77
CA PRO A 281 8.55 22.48 12.78
C PRO A 281 9.65 22.68 13.82
N ARG A 282 10.55 21.70 14.01
CA ARG A 282 11.62 21.77 14.99
C ARG A 282 12.84 22.52 14.46
N SER A 283 13.32 22.16 13.27
CA SER A 283 14.50 22.81 12.67
C SER A 283 14.15 24.12 11.96
N GLY A 284 12.89 24.26 11.52
CA GLY A 284 12.45 25.33 10.63
C GLY A 284 12.83 25.09 9.17
N GLN A 285 13.37 23.91 8.84
CA GLN A 285 13.73 23.55 7.47
C GLN A 285 12.48 23.36 6.62
N LEU A 286 12.48 23.95 5.44
CA LEU A 286 11.42 23.88 4.44
C LEU A 286 11.99 23.27 3.16
N PHE A 287 11.42 22.15 2.75
CA PHE A 287 11.58 21.60 1.41
C PHE A 287 10.41 22.08 0.55
N LEU A 288 10.71 22.98 -0.39
CA LEU A 288 9.73 23.51 -1.33
C LEU A 288 9.91 22.81 -2.69
N LYS A 289 9.04 21.86 -3.00
CA LYS A 289 9.06 21.19 -4.31
C LYS A 289 8.21 21.97 -5.30
N VAL A 290 8.85 22.55 -6.32
CA VAL A 290 8.15 23.23 -7.41
C VAL A 290 7.60 22.21 -8.39
N ILE A 291 6.31 22.32 -8.70
CA ILE A 291 5.60 21.50 -9.67
C ILE A 291 5.32 22.35 -10.91
N HIS A 292 6.03 22.03 -11.99
CA HIS A 292 5.88 22.74 -13.26
C HIS A 292 4.60 22.33 -14.01
N THR A 293 4.12 23.20 -14.91
CA THR A 293 2.86 22.99 -15.65
C THR A 293 2.89 21.77 -16.59
N SER A 294 4.09 21.34 -17.01
CA SER A 294 4.29 20.15 -17.85
C SER A 294 3.76 18.87 -17.22
N VAL A 295 3.73 18.77 -15.88
CA VAL A 295 3.19 17.61 -15.16
C VAL A 295 1.69 17.39 -15.44
N TRP A 296 0.97 18.47 -15.78
CA TRP A 296 -0.47 18.44 -16.04
C TRP A 296 -0.80 18.20 -17.52
N ALA A 297 0.20 18.22 -18.40
CA ALA A 297 -0.01 18.11 -19.85
C ALA A 297 -0.58 16.74 -20.23
N GLY A 298 -1.68 16.75 -21.01
CA GLY A 298 -2.34 15.52 -21.47
C GLY A 298 -3.15 14.77 -20.40
N GLN A 299 -3.16 15.23 -19.15
CA GLN A 299 -3.81 14.55 -18.04
C GLN A 299 -5.25 15.06 -17.80
N LYS A 300 -6.09 14.19 -17.24
CA LYS A 300 -7.47 14.51 -16.83
C LYS A 300 -7.61 14.32 -15.32
N GLN A 301 -8.71 14.85 -14.74
CA GLN A 301 -8.98 14.77 -13.29
C GLN A 301 -7.84 15.31 -12.41
N LEU A 302 -7.29 16.46 -12.82
CA LEU A 302 -6.08 17.06 -12.26
C LEU A 302 -6.15 17.29 -10.73
N GLY A 303 -7.33 17.51 -10.16
CA GLY A 303 -7.49 17.64 -8.71
C GLY A 303 -7.19 16.37 -7.92
N GLN A 304 -7.45 15.18 -8.48
CA GLN A 304 -7.05 13.91 -7.88
C GLN A 304 -5.58 13.62 -8.15
N LEU A 305 -5.14 13.85 -9.39
CA LEU A 305 -3.73 13.68 -9.78
C LEU A 305 -2.79 14.52 -8.90
N ALA A 306 -3.18 15.74 -8.54
CA ALA A 306 -2.39 16.63 -7.69
C ALA A 306 -2.06 16.02 -6.33
N LYS A 307 -3.03 15.31 -5.71
CA LYS A 307 -2.84 14.66 -4.40
C LYS A 307 -1.87 13.49 -4.50
N TRP A 308 -2.01 12.67 -5.55
CA TRP A 308 -1.10 11.56 -5.83
C TRP A 308 0.31 12.06 -6.15
N LYS A 309 0.44 13.12 -6.97
CA LYS A 309 1.73 13.73 -7.28
C LYS A 309 2.38 14.37 -6.06
N ALA A 310 1.61 14.98 -5.16
CA ALA A 310 2.13 15.47 -3.90
C ALA A 310 2.71 14.33 -3.04
N ALA A 311 1.97 13.24 -2.91
CA ALA A 311 2.42 12.08 -2.13
C ALA A 311 3.61 11.35 -2.77
N GLU A 312 3.67 11.24 -4.10
CA GLU A 312 4.79 10.65 -4.84
C GLU A 312 6.09 11.42 -4.64
N GLU A 313 6.03 12.75 -4.68
CA GLU A 313 7.20 13.61 -4.44
C GLU A 313 7.64 13.60 -2.98
N VAL A 314 6.71 13.46 -2.02
CA VAL A 314 7.04 13.26 -0.60
C VAL A 314 7.72 11.91 -0.40
N ALA A 315 7.18 10.83 -0.96
CA ALA A 315 7.79 9.49 -0.88
C ALA A 315 9.18 9.46 -1.53
N ALA A 316 9.35 10.10 -2.68
CA ALA A 316 10.65 10.23 -3.34
C ALA A 316 11.66 11.02 -2.50
N LEU A 317 11.20 12.07 -1.79
CA LEU A 317 12.05 12.81 -0.87
C LEU A 317 12.48 11.94 0.32
N VAL A 318 11.57 11.19 0.94
CA VAL A 318 11.91 10.23 2.01
C VAL A 318 12.94 9.21 1.53
N GLN A 319 12.75 8.64 0.34
CA GLN A 319 13.68 7.68 -0.28
C GLN A 319 15.06 8.29 -0.55
N SER A 320 15.14 9.60 -0.83
CA SER A 320 16.41 10.28 -1.11
C SER A 320 17.24 10.58 0.14
N LEU A 321 16.63 10.54 1.34
CA LEU A 321 17.30 10.85 2.60
C LEU A 321 17.88 9.60 3.26
N PRO A 322 19.02 9.74 3.97
CA PRO A 322 19.55 8.67 4.80
C PRO A 322 18.59 8.34 5.96
N VAL A 323 18.64 7.12 6.47
CA VAL A 323 17.67 6.58 7.45
C VAL A 323 17.61 7.43 8.73
N GLU A 324 18.71 8.09 9.09
CA GLU A 324 18.82 8.99 10.25
C GLU A 324 18.02 10.30 10.08
N GLU A 325 17.85 10.77 8.84
CA GLU A 325 17.14 12.01 8.52
C GLU A 325 15.68 11.79 8.10
N GLN A 326 15.27 10.52 7.94
CA GLN A 326 13.91 10.19 7.58
C GLN A 326 12.92 10.59 8.70
N PRO A 327 11.75 11.15 8.34
CA PRO A 327 10.76 11.55 9.33
C PRO A 327 10.21 10.33 10.05
N LYS A 328 9.97 10.44 11.36
CA LYS A 328 9.21 9.44 12.12
C LYS A 328 7.71 9.68 12.02
N GLN A 329 7.30 10.93 11.78
CA GLN A 329 5.90 11.27 11.58
C GLN A 329 5.73 12.25 10.41
N VAL A 330 4.73 11.99 9.57
CA VAL A 330 4.30 12.88 8.49
C VAL A 330 2.87 13.32 8.75
N ILE A 331 2.69 14.63 8.96
CA ILE A 331 1.40 15.24 9.29
C ILE A 331 0.89 16.00 8.07
N VAL A 332 -0.26 15.62 7.53
CA VAL A 332 -0.88 16.36 6.43
C VAL A 332 -1.89 17.39 6.93
N THR A 333 -1.86 18.57 6.31
CA THR A 333 -2.86 19.62 6.59
C THR A 333 -4.24 19.28 6.05
N ARG A 334 -4.32 18.52 4.95
CA ARG A 334 -5.57 18.15 4.29
C ARG A 334 -5.73 16.64 4.24
N LYS A 335 -6.88 16.15 4.68
CA LYS A 335 -7.20 14.71 4.68
C LYS A 335 -7.12 14.05 3.30
N GLY A 336 -7.22 14.84 2.23
CA GLY A 336 -7.19 14.32 0.86
C GLY A 336 -5.86 13.71 0.42
N THR A 337 -4.76 13.96 1.14
CA THR A 337 -3.43 13.38 0.88
C THR A 337 -3.06 12.25 1.83
N LEU A 338 -3.91 11.90 2.80
CA LEU A 338 -3.69 10.75 3.70
C LEU A 338 -3.60 9.45 2.90
N ASP A 339 -4.69 9.07 2.23
CA ASP A 339 -4.76 7.79 1.53
C ASP A 339 -3.63 7.61 0.49
N PRO A 340 -3.28 8.63 -0.35
CA PRO A 340 -2.14 8.49 -1.26
C PRO A 340 -0.79 8.32 -0.56
N LEU A 341 -0.55 8.99 0.57
CA LEU A 341 0.69 8.84 1.34
C LEU A 341 0.77 7.46 1.99
N GLU A 342 -0.31 6.98 2.60
CA GLU A 342 -0.38 5.64 3.19
C GLU A 342 -0.03 4.57 2.15
N VAL A 343 -0.58 4.69 0.95
CA VAL A 343 -0.29 3.74 -0.14
C VAL A 343 1.15 3.84 -0.64
N LEU A 344 1.76 5.03 -0.67
CA LEU A 344 3.10 5.24 -1.24
C LEU A 344 4.23 5.06 -0.23
N LEU A 345 3.96 5.17 1.07
CA LEU A 345 4.94 4.99 2.14
C LEU A 345 4.84 3.61 2.81
N LEU A 346 4.17 2.63 2.21
CA LEU A 346 4.13 1.25 2.73
C LEU A 346 5.53 0.64 2.90
N ASP A 347 6.48 1.04 2.05
CA ASP A 347 7.89 0.59 2.16
C ASP A 347 8.60 1.17 3.40
N PHE A 348 7.97 2.13 4.10
CA PHE A 348 8.48 2.80 5.28
C PHE A 348 7.55 2.62 6.50
N PRO A 349 7.44 1.39 7.05
CA PRO A 349 6.48 1.08 8.11
C PRO A 349 6.71 1.86 9.40
N ASN A 350 7.92 2.39 9.61
CA ASN A 350 8.29 3.18 10.79
C ASN A 350 7.80 4.65 10.73
N ILE A 351 7.18 5.07 9.63
CA ILE A 351 6.71 6.45 9.44
C ILE A 351 5.22 6.51 9.73
N VAL A 352 4.84 7.20 10.79
CA VAL A 352 3.44 7.39 11.14
C VAL A 352 2.83 8.52 10.32
N ILE A 353 1.72 8.26 9.63
CA ILE A 353 1.03 9.26 8.82
C ILE A 353 -0.21 9.74 9.58
N LYS A 354 -0.30 11.05 9.82
CA LYS A 354 -1.40 11.67 10.57
C LYS A 354 -2.05 12.80 9.80
N GLY A 355 -3.36 12.97 9.98
CA GLY A 355 -4.05 14.19 9.59
C GLY A 355 -3.83 15.29 10.61
N SER A 356 -4.15 16.53 10.28
CA SER A 356 -4.19 17.61 11.27
C SER A 356 -5.60 18.15 11.42
N GLU A 357 -6.01 18.40 12.67
CA GLU A 357 -7.19 19.23 12.96
C GLU A 357 -6.83 20.72 13.06
N LEU A 358 -5.54 21.02 13.16
CA LEU A 358 -5.03 22.39 13.20
C LEU A 358 -5.08 23.01 11.81
N GLN A 359 -5.73 24.17 11.69
CA GLN A 359 -5.73 24.95 10.46
C GLN A 359 -4.48 25.82 10.38
N LEU A 360 -3.37 25.20 9.93
CA LEU A 360 -2.10 25.90 9.77
C LEU A 360 -2.08 26.71 8.45
N PRO A 361 -1.74 28.00 8.47
CA PRO A 361 -1.84 28.89 7.31
C PRO A 361 -0.63 28.77 6.36
N PHE A 362 -0.11 27.57 6.08
CA PHE A 362 1.05 27.39 5.19
C PHE A 362 0.80 27.94 3.77
N GLN A 363 -0.45 27.93 3.32
CA GLN A 363 -0.85 28.57 2.06
C GLN A 363 -0.43 30.06 1.99
N ALA A 364 -0.40 30.77 3.11
CA ALA A 364 -0.03 32.18 3.13
C ALA A 364 1.44 32.42 2.77
N CYS A 365 2.33 31.43 2.94
CA CYS A 365 3.74 31.54 2.57
C CYS A 365 3.89 31.84 1.07
N MET A 366 2.99 31.34 0.22
CA MET A 366 2.98 31.64 -1.22
C MET A 366 2.74 33.10 -1.56
N LYS A 367 2.22 33.90 -0.63
CA LYS A 367 2.02 35.35 -0.83
C LYS A 367 3.33 36.13 -0.68
N MET A 368 4.39 35.53 -0.14
CA MET A 368 5.71 36.17 -0.12
C MET A 368 6.28 36.19 -1.53
N GLU A 369 6.73 37.37 -1.97
CA GLU A 369 7.21 37.60 -3.34
C GLU A 369 8.28 36.61 -3.76
N ARG A 370 9.23 36.31 -2.87
CA ARG A 370 10.32 35.37 -3.14
C ARG A 370 9.84 33.97 -3.52
N PHE A 371 8.84 33.43 -2.83
CA PHE A 371 8.29 32.11 -3.16
C PHE A 371 7.43 32.18 -4.43
N GLY A 372 6.62 33.23 -4.57
CA GLY A 372 5.79 33.45 -5.75
C GLY A 372 6.60 33.53 -7.04
N ASP A 373 7.63 34.38 -7.06
CA ASP A 373 8.51 34.58 -8.21
C ASP A 373 9.29 33.31 -8.58
N LEU A 374 9.81 32.61 -7.58
CA LEU A 374 10.55 31.36 -7.80
C LEU A 374 9.68 30.31 -8.49
N ILE A 375 8.42 30.17 -8.06
CA ILE A 375 7.50 29.16 -8.61
C ILE A 375 6.99 29.57 -9.99
N LEU A 376 6.74 30.86 -10.23
CA LEU A 376 6.24 31.35 -11.52
C LEU A 376 7.33 31.37 -12.61
N ARG A 377 8.59 31.60 -12.25
CA ARG A 377 9.72 31.64 -13.20
C ARG A 377 10.37 30.26 -13.45
N ALA A 378 9.99 29.24 -12.69
CA ALA A 378 10.55 27.90 -12.85
C ALA A 378 10.21 27.29 -14.22
N ILE A 379 11.24 26.80 -14.93
CA ILE A 379 11.11 26.16 -16.26
C ILE A 379 10.93 24.64 -16.12
N GLN A 380 11.39 24.07 -15.00
CA GLN A 380 11.34 22.63 -14.71
C GLN A 380 10.97 22.37 -13.24
N PRO A 381 10.48 21.16 -12.90
CA PRO A 381 10.30 20.76 -11.51
C PRO A 381 11.64 20.74 -10.78
N GLN A 382 11.71 21.32 -9.59
CA GLN A 382 12.93 21.36 -8.78
C GLN A 382 12.61 21.40 -7.29
N MET A 383 13.48 20.81 -6.47
CA MET A 383 13.41 20.91 -5.01
C MET A 383 14.28 22.08 -4.55
N VAL A 384 13.74 22.95 -3.71
CA VAL A 384 14.48 24.09 -3.16
C VAL A 384 14.41 24.06 -1.65
N LEU A 385 15.56 24.17 -1.00
CA LEU A 385 15.67 24.17 0.45
C LEU A 385 15.62 25.60 1.00
N PHE A 386 14.89 25.79 2.09
CA PHE A 386 14.81 27.03 2.85
C PHE A 386 14.89 26.76 4.35
N SER A 387 15.26 27.79 5.11
CA SER A 387 15.09 27.82 6.56
C SER A 387 14.18 28.99 6.94
N LEU A 388 13.12 28.73 7.70
CA LEU A 388 12.13 29.71 8.16
C LEU A 388 12.37 30.17 9.61
N SER A 389 13.24 29.48 10.37
CA SER A 389 13.51 29.76 11.79
C SER A 389 14.49 30.92 12.02
N GLN A 390 15.29 31.27 11.01
CA GLN A 390 16.17 32.44 11.04
C GLN A 390 15.60 33.49 10.08
N GLY A 391 15.50 34.74 10.52
CA GLY A 391 14.98 35.88 9.75
C GLY A 391 15.72 36.21 8.45
N ASN A 392 16.60 35.33 7.97
CA ASN A 392 17.20 35.36 6.65
C ASN A 392 16.96 34.02 5.95
N LEU A 393 16.08 34.04 4.95
CA LEU A 393 15.96 32.99 3.95
C LEU A 393 17.29 32.90 3.17
N TRP A 394 18.26 32.12 3.63
CA TRP A 394 19.42 31.77 2.81
C TRP A 394 19.08 30.52 1.99
N VAL A 395 19.41 30.57 0.70
CA VAL A 395 19.50 29.36 -0.13
C VAL A 395 20.86 28.76 0.18
N GLN A 396 20.91 27.51 0.62
CA GLN A 396 22.12 26.69 0.52
C GLN A 396 22.06 25.91 -0.79
#